data_AF-A0NUA5-F1
#
_entry.id   AF-A0NUA5-F1
#
_cell.length_a   1.000
_cell.length_b   1.000
_cell.length_c   1.000
_cell.angle_alpha   90.00
_cell.angle_beta   90.00
_cell.angle_gamma   90.00
#
_symmetry.space_group_name_H-M   'P 1'
#
loop_
_entity.id
_entity.type
_entity.pdbx_description
1 polymer ?
#
loop_
_entity_poly.entity_id
_entity_poly.type
_entity_poly.pdbx_seq_one_letter_code
_entity_poly.pdbx_strand_id
1 'polypeptide(L)' 'MPWKEVSVMEERLRFIARLLDGEGMSAVCREFGISRKTGYKIWDRYRQDGLEALCDRSRRPVRVWAVFAAVSIYSP' A
#
# COMPACT_ATOMS: atom_id res chain seq x y z
N MET A 1 12.29 10.04 -25.19
CA MET A 1 11.55 11.28 -24.86
C MET A 1 11.18 11.22 -23.38
N PRO A 2 11.35 12.31 -22.60
CA PRO A 2 11.32 12.30 -21.14
C PRO A 2 9.87 12.30 -20.64
N TRP A 3 9.13 11.27 -21.02
CA TRP A 3 7.80 11.04 -20.49
C TRP A 3 8.00 10.52 -19.08
N LYS A 4 7.60 11.33 -18.09
CA LYS A 4 7.45 10.85 -16.72
C LYS A 4 6.42 9.73 -16.77
N GLU A 5 6.91 8.51 -16.76
CA GLU A 5 6.15 7.37 -16.28
C GLU A 5 5.74 7.73 -14.86
N VAL A 6 4.55 8.30 -14.70
CA VAL A 6 4.00 8.56 -13.37
C VAL A 6 3.84 7.19 -12.75
N SER A 7 4.79 6.83 -11.90
CA SER A 7 4.75 5.53 -11.26
C SER A 7 3.52 5.49 -10.36
N VAL A 8 2.88 4.32 -10.26
CA VAL A 8 1.78 4.09 -9.30
C VAL A 8 2.17 4.52 -7.88
N MET A 9 3.48 4.50 -7.59
CA MET A 9 4.09 4.99 -6.36
C MET A 9 3.94 6.51 -6.19
N GLU A 10 4.23 7.33 -7.21
CA GLU A 10 4.07 8.79 -7.17
C GLU A 10 2.60 9.23 -6.98
N GLU A 11 1.64 8.52 -7.56
CA GLU A 11 0.22 8.79 -7.30
C GLU A 11 -0.16 8.46 -5.85
N ARG A 12 0.32 7.34 -5.32
CA ARG A 12 0.08 6.96 -3.92
C ARG A 12 0.72 7.96 -2.95
N LEU A 13 1.92 8.44 -3.23
CA LEU A 13 2.56 9.48 -2.42
C LEU A 13 1.77 10.77 -2.41
N ARG A 14 1.30 11.24 -3.58
CA ARG A 14 0.47 12.44 -3.67
C ARG A 14 -0.84 12.27 -2.92
N PHE A 15 -1.44 11.09 -2.96
CA PHE A 15 -2.63 10.75 -2.19
C PHE A 15 -2.39 10.87 -0.67
N ILE A 16 -1.28 10.31 -0.18
CA ILE A 16 -0.94 10.37 1.25
C ILE A 16 -0.55 11.79 1.68
N ALA A 17 0.21 12.52 0.87
CA ALA A 17 0.57 13.90 1.17
C ALA A 17 -0.67 14.78 1.39
N ARG A 18 -1.71 14.62 0.56
CA ARG A 18 -2.99 15.31 0.72
C ARG A 18 -3.74 14.92 2.00
N LEU A 19 -3.72 13.63 2.37
CA LEU A 19 -4.29 13.18 3.65
C LEU A 19 -3.52 13.73 4.86
N LEU A 20 -2.20 13.87 4.74
CA LEU A 20 -1.34 14.46 5.78
C LEU A 20 -1.54 15.96 5.94
N ASP A 21 -1.91 16.65 4.85
CA ASP A 21 -2.31 18.07 4.86
C ASP A 21 -3.60 18.31 5.66
N GLY A 22 -4.31 17.22 6.02
CA GLY A 22 -5.56 17.26 6.78
C GLY A 22 -6.80 17.23 5.89
N GLU A 23 -6.65 17.03 4.58
CA GLU A 23 -7.80 16.87 3.70
C GLU A 23 -8.61 15.61 4.05
N GLY A 24 -9.93 15.73 3.99
CA GLY A 24 -10.84 14.63 4.30
C GLY A 24 -10.77 13.51 3.25
N MET A 25 -10.71 12.26 3.70
CA MET A 25 -10.64 11.05 2.86
C MET A 25 -11.63 11.06 1.68
N SER A 26 -12.85 11.53 1.90
CA SER A 26 -13.89 11.58 0.85
C SER A 26 -13.53 12.53 -0.31
N ALA A 27 -12.93 13.68 -0.01
CA ALA A 27 -12.53 14.67 -1.01
C ALA A 27 -11.33 14.15 -1.81
N VAL A 28 -10.30 13.68 -1.12
CA VAL A 28 -9.10 13.13 -1.75
C VAL A 28 -9.44 11.90 -2.60
N CYS A 29 -10.29 10.98 -2.12
CA CYS A 29 -10.73 9.85 -2.94
C CYS A 29 -11.46 10.27 -4.22
N ARG A 30 -12.24 11.35 -4.18
CA ARG A 30 -12.96 11.87 -5.34
C ARG A 30 -12.02 12.54 -6.36
N GLU A 31 -11.02 13.28 -5.88
CA GLU A 31 -10.01 13.94 -6.71
C GLU A 31 -9.12 12.92 -7.43
N PHE A 32 -8.72 11.85 -6.73
CA PHE A 32 -7.90 10.77 -7.29
C PHE A 32 -8.71 9.67 -8.01
N GLY A 33 -10.04 9.78 -8.06
CA GLY A 33 -10.91 8.78 -8.71
C GLY A 33 -10.85 7.38 -8.07
N ILE A 34 -10.43 7.28 -6.80
CA ILE A 34 -10.32 6.00 -6.09
C ILE A 34 -11.55 5.74 -5.23
N SER A 35 -11.90 4.47 -5.06
CA SER A 35 -12.92 4.08 -4.09
C SER A 35 -12.44 4.35 -2.67
N ARG A 36 -13.35 4.83 -1.80
CA ARG A 36 -13.12 5.03 -0.36
C ARG A 36 -12.49 3.80 0.30
N LYS A 37 -12.92 2.59 -0.07
CA LYS A 37 -12.38 1.32 0.46
C LYS A 37 -10.88 1.17 0.14
N THR A 38 -10.46 1.58 -1.04
CA THR A 38 -9.05 1.56 -1.46
C THR A 38 -8.27 2.64 -0.73
N GLY A 39 -8.82 3.85 -0.61
CA GLY A 39 -8.22 4.94 0.18
C GLY A 39 -7.92 4.51 1.62
N TYR A 40 -8.89 3.90 2.31
CA TYR A 40 -8.69 3.41 3.68
C TYR A 40 -7.61 2.34 3.79
N LYS A 41 -7.53 1.41 2.82
CA LYS A 41 -6.44 0.41 2.80
C LYS A 41 -5.07 1.04 2.62
N ILE A 42 -4.95 2.06 1.78
CA ILE A 42 -3.69 2.76 1.54
C ILE A 42 -3.27 3.51 2.81
N TRP A 43 -4.21 4.20 3.45
CA TRP A 43 -3.99 4.93 4.68
C TRP A 43 -3.59 4.02 5.85
N ASP A 44 -4.34 2.93 6.05
CA ASP A 44 -4.05 1.95 7.10
C ASP A 44 -2.66 1.33 6.92
N ARG A 45 -2.31 0.98 5.68
CA ARG A 45 -0.99 0.44 5.37
C ARG A 45 0.14 1.46 5.62
N TYR A 46 -0.10 2.72 5.30
CA TYR A 46 0.84 3.79 5.63
C TYR A 46 1.00 3.99 7.14
N ARG A 47 -0.08 3.88 7.92
CA ARG A 47 0.00 3.97 9.38
C ARG A 47 0.78 2.83 10.02
N GLN A 48 0.79 1.64 9.42
CA GLN A 48 1.45 0.46 9.96
C GLN A 48 2.93 0.36 9.54
N ASP A 49 3.19 0.50 8.25
CA ASP A 49 4.50 0.20 7.62
C ASP A 49 5.15 1.45 6.99
N GLY A 50 4.51 2.63 7.04
CA GLY A 50 5.04 3.87 6.50
C GLY A 50 5.08 3.95 4.97
N LEU A 51 6.04 4.72 4.44
CA LEU A 51 6.21 4.97 3.00
C LEU A 51 6.62 3.71 2.23
N GLU A 52 7.36 2.79 2.86
CA GLU A 52 7.80 1.54 2.25
C GLU A 52 6.62 0.62 1.88
N ALA A 53 5.51 0.74 2.60
CA ALA A 53 4.29 -0.02 2.35
C ALA A 53 3.53 0.36 1.08
N LEU A 54 3.78 1.58 0.57
CA LEU A 54 3.18 2.08 -0.66
C LEU A 54 3.88 1.54 -1.90
N CYS A 55 5.16 1.17 -1.75
CA CYS A 55 5.93 0.53 -2.81
C CYS A 55 5.24 -0.77 -3.23
N ASP A 56 5.27 -1.10 -4.52
CA ASP A 56 4.62 -2.29 -5.04
C ASP A 56 5.32 -3.53 -4.47
N ARG A 57 4.78 -4.07 -3.38
CA ARG A 57 5.05 -5.47 -2.99
C ARG A 57 4.50 -6.31 -4.12
N SER A 58 5.41 -6.69 -5.03
CA SER A 58 5.15 -7.58 -6.16
C SER A 58 4.13 -8.63 -5.73
N ARG A 59 2.94 -8.59 -6.32
CA ARG A 59 1.83 -9.55 -6.10
C ARG A 59 2.19 -10.94 -6.64
N ARG A 60 3.41 -11.43 -6.41
CA ARG A 60 3.64 -12.86 -6.46
C ARG A 60 2.94 -13.43 -5.24
N PRO A 61 1.85 -14.22 -5.40
CA PRO A 61 1.36 -14.99 -4.28
C PRO A 61 2.52 -15.88 -3.84
N VAL A 62 3.18 -15.51 -2.75
CA VAL A 62 4.05 -16.44 -2.05
C VAL A 62 3.11 -17.56 -1.64
N ARG A 63 3.29 -18.72 -2.27
CA ARG A 63 2.57 -19.94 -1.96
C ARG A 63 3.02 -20.38 -0.57
N VAL A 64 2.54 -19.71 0.48
CA VAL A 64 2.79 -20.08 1.88
C VAL A 64 1.86 -21.23 2.27
N TRP A 65 1.97 -22.35 1.53
CA TRP A 65 1.53 -23.66 2.01
C TRP A 65 2.71 -24.63 2.18
N ALA A 66 3.96 -24.14 2.14
CA ALA A 66 5.14 -24.99 2.26
C ALA A 66 6.18 -24.51 3.27
N VAL A 67 5.83 -23.62 4.23
CA VAL A 67 6.80 -23.17 5.26
C VAL A 67 6.28 -23.28 6.70
N PHE A 68 4.96 -23.43 6.94
CA PHE A 68 4.46 -23.72 8.29
C PHE A 68 4.53 -25.20 8.70
N ALA A 69 4.99 -26.10 7.82
CA ALA A 69 5.11 -27.53 8.13
C ALA A 69 6.45 -27.93 8.79
N ALA A 70 7.38 -26.99 9.03
CA ALA A 70 8.74 -27.33 9.46
C ALA A 70 9.23 -26.64 10.75
N VAL A 71 8.33 -26.06 11.57
CA VAL A 71 8.68 -25.58 12.92
C VAL A 71 7.73 -26.16 13.97
N SER A 72 7.53 -27.47 13.91
CA SER A 72 6.99 -28.28 15.02
C SER A 72 7.84 -29.54 15.30
N ILE A 73 9.11 -29.56 14.86
CA ILE A 73 10.01 -30.73 15.03
C ILE A 73 11.26 -30.42 15.87
N TYR A 74 11.42 -29.22 16.43
CA TYR A 74 12.49 -29.00 17.41
C TYR A 74 12.02 -28.12 18.58
N SER A 75 11.20 -28.74 19.42
CA SER A 75 11.22 -28.51 20.88
C SER A 75 12.44 -29.26 21.43
N PRO A 76 13.07 -28.74 22.49
CA PRO A 76 12.88 -29.43 23.77
C PRO A 76 11.82 -28.72 24.59
#